data_AF-A0A924YKM1-F1
#
_entry.id   AF-A0A924YKM1-F1
#
_cell.length_a   1.000
_cell.length_b   1.000
_cell.length_c   1.000
_cell.angle_alpha   90.00
_cell.angle_beta   90.00
_cell.angle_gamma   90.00
#
_symmetry.space_group_name_H-M   'P 1'
#
loop_
_entity.id
_entity.type
_entity.pdbx_description
1 polymer ?
#
loop_
_entity_poly.entity_id
_entity_poly.type
_entity_poly.pdbx_seq_one_letter_code
_entity_poly.pdbx_strand_id
1 'polypeptide(L)'
;MESSSATYTVLARRYRPQGFDEVIGQEHVATSLRNAILSGRVGHAYLFTGARGVGKTSTARIFAKALNCPNATDATPCNHCEVCESIAVGSDVDVHEIDGASNNGVDNVRDLRANVTVTSMRSKYKIYIIDEVHMLS
;
A
#
# COMPACT_ATOMS: atom_id res chain seq x y z
N MET A 1 -25.66 8.90 -26.05
CA MET A 1 -25.07 9.57 -24.87
C MET A 1 -25.48 8.77 -23.66
N GLU A 2 -24.69 7.75 -23.33
CA GLU A 2 -24.92 6.91 -22.16
C GLU A 2 -24.67 7.72 -20.88
N SER A 3 -25.68 7.70 -20.02
CA SER A 3 -25.66 8.25 -18.67
C SER A 3 -24.68 7.43 -17.81
N SER A 4 -23.59 8.06 -17.39
CA SER A 4 -22.68 7.51 -16.38
C SER A 4 -23.44 7.35 -15.06
N SER A 5 -23.88 6.14 -14.74
CA SER A 5 -24.38 5.81 -13.41
C SER A 5 -23.23 5.90 -12.41
N ALA A 6 -23.19 6.95 -11.60
CA ALA A 6 -22.24 7.03 -10.50
C ALA A 6 -22.52 5.89 -9.51
N THR A 7 -21.72 4.83 -9.54
CA THR A 7 -21.82 3.70 -8.61
C THR A 7 -21.60 4.22 -7.20
N TYR A 8 -22.59 4.05 -6.32
CA TYR A 8 -22.49 4.46 -4.93
C TYR A 8 -21.26 3.84 -4.28
N THR A 9 -20.37 4.68 -3.74
CA THR A 9 -19.18 4.25 -3.01
C THR A 9 -19.34 4.61 -1.54
N VAL A 10 -19.11 3.62 -0.67
CA VAL A 10 -19.16 3.79 0.79
C VAL A 10 -18.16 4.86 1.22
N LEU A 11 -18.55 5.74 2.15
CA LEU A 11 -17.75 6.89 2.61
C LEU A 11 -16.34 6.48 3.06
N ALA A 12 -16.22 5.35 3.77
CA ALA A 12 -14.93 4.82 4.22
C ALA A 12 -13.95 4.52 3.07
N ARG A 13 -14.45 4.18 1.88
CA ARG A 13 -13.63 3.98 0.68
C ARG A 13 -13.38 5.30 -0.04
N ARG A 14 -14.39 6.17 -0.11
CA ARG A 14 -14.30 7.49 -0.78
C ARG A 14 -13.29 8.42 -0.11
N TYR A 15 -13.24 8.42 1.22
CA TYR A 15 -12.37 9.27 2.03
C TYR A 15 -11.14 8.53 2.56
N ARG A 16 -10.72 7.44 1.90
CA ARG A 16 -9.50 6.74 2.28
C ARG A 16 -8.31 7.66 1.98
N PRO A 17 -7.44 7.95 2.97
CA PRO A 17 -6.29 8.83 2.79
C PRO A 17 -5.41 8.41 1.60
N GLN A 18 -5.01 9.38 0.78
CA GLN A 18 -4.17 9.20 -0.40
C GLN A 18 -2.73 9.68 -0.20
N GLY A 19 -2.49 10.53 0.79
CA GLY A 19 -1.19 11.07 1.20
C GLY A 19 -0.94 10.94 2.71
N PHE A 20 0.31 11.16 3.13
CA PHE A 20 0.70 11.05 4.54
C PHE A 20 0.11 12.15 5.43
N ASP A 21 -0.16 13.31 4.84
CA ASP A 21 -0.82 14.47 5.42
C ASP A 21 -2.33 14.26 5.65
N GLU A 22 -2.94 13.36 4.91
CA GLU A 22 -4.36 12.98 5.06
C GLU A 22 -4.57 11.92 6.15
N VAL A 23 -3.51 11.35 6.73
CA VAL A 23 -3.61 10.37 7.83
C VAL A 23 -3.76 11.09 9.16
N ILE A 24 -4.95 11.01 9.75
CA ILE A 24 -5.30 11.73 10.98
C ILE A 24 -4.75 11.02 12.22
N GLY A 25 -4.04 11.76 13.09
CA GLY A 25 -3.61 11.30 14.42
C GLY A 25 -2.42 10.32 14.41
N GLN A 26 -1.75 10.16 13.26
CA GLN A 26 -0.58 9.29 13.09
C GLN A 26 0.63 10.07 12.54
N GLU A 27 0.78 11.33 12.95
CA GLU A 27 1.78 12.27 12.43
C GLU A 27 3.21 11.78 12.65
N HIS A 28 3.46 11.13 13.79
CA HIS A 28 4.74 10.52 14.13
C HIS A 28 5.11 9.35 13.21
N VAL A 29 4.13 8.49 12.86
CA VAL A 29 4.32 7.39 11.90
C VAL A 29 4.56 7.96 10.50
N ALA A 30 3.72 8.89 10.06
CA ALA A 30 3.84 9.55 8.77
C ALA A 30 5.21 10.23 8.59
N THR A 31 5.68 10.94 9.61
CA THR A 31 7.01 11.58 9.61
C THR A 31 8.14 10.56 9.54
N SER A 32 8.03 9.47 10.30
CA SER A 32 9.05 8.40 10.30
C SER A 32 9.17 7.72 8.93
N LEU A 33 8.04 7.45 8.27
CA LEU A 33 8.01 6.86 6.93
C LEU A 33 8.56 7.81 5.86
N ARG A 34 8.18 9.10 5.91
CA ARG A 34 8.76 10.12 5.02
C ARG A 34 10.28 10.19 5.18
N ASN A 35 10.76 10.26 6.42
CA ASN A 35 12.19 10.33 6.72
C ASN A 35 12.95 9.08 6.22
N ALA A 36 12.35 7.89 6.31
CA ALA A 36 12.94 6.67 5.76
C ALA A 36 13.14 6.75 4.24
N ILE A 37 12.16 7.29 3.51
CA ILE A 37 12.26 7.52 2.06
C ILE A 37 13.33 8.57 1.75
N LEU A 38 13.25 9.74 2.38
CA LEU A 38 14.15 10.87 2.11
C LEU A 38 15.61 10.55 2.43
N SER A 39 15.86 9.79 3.49
CA SER A 39 17.23 9.38 3.85
C SER A 39 17.72 8.14 3.10
N GLY A 40 16.89 7.54 2.22
CA GLY A 40 17.23 6.29 1.52
C GLY A 40 17.37 5.08 2.43
N ARG A 41 16.87 5.15 3.68
CA ARG A 41 16.96 4.10 4.70
C ARG A 41 15.64 3.37 4.84
N VAL A 42 15.12 2.89 3.71
CA VAL A 42 13.88 2.10 3.66
C VAL A 42 14.20 0.67 4.12
N GLY A 43 13.51 0.21 5.17
CA GLY A 43 13.63 -1.15 5.68
C GLY A 43 13.03 -2.18 4.73
N HIS A 44 13.46 -3.43 4.82
CA HIS A 44 12.93 -4.53 4.02
C HIS A 44 11.57 -5.04 4.51
N ALA A 45 11.20 -4.72 5.76
CA ALA A 45 9.92 -5.12 6.35
C ALA A 45 9.41 -4.04 7.33
N TYR A 46 8.11 -3.78 7.28
CA TYR A 46 7.40 -2.87 8.18
C TYR A 46 6.17 -3.58 8.75
N LEU A 47 6.03 -3.59 10.08
CA LEU A 47 4.86 -4.14 10.76
C LEU A 47 3.99 -3.00 11.28
N PHE A 48 2.80 -2.84 10.70
CA PHE A 48 1.80 -1.89 11.18
C PHE A 48 0.90 -2.58 12.20
N THR A 49 0.90 -2.11 13.44
CA THR A 49 0.09 -2.66 14.53
C THR A 49 -0.98 -1.67 15.00
N GLY A 50 -2.11 -2.19 15.48
CA GLY A 50 -3.19 -1.37 16.04
C GLY A 50 -4.58 -1.95 15.75
N ALA A 51 -5.60 -1.36 16.37
CA ALA A 51 -6.99 -1.81 16.20
C ALA A 51 -7.46 -1.75 14.74
N ARG A 52 -8.58 -2.43 14.44
CA ARG A 52 -9.21 -2.36 13.12
C ARG A 52 -9.67 -0.92 12.84
N GLY A 53 -9.46 -0.44 11.61
CA GLY A 53 -9.92 0.88 11.17
C GLY A 53 -8.98 2.06 11.47
N VAL A 54 -7.86 1.86 12.20
CA VAL A 54 -6.91 2.96 12.52
C VAL A 54 -6.02 3.40 11.35
N GLY A 55 -6.23 2.87 10.14
CA GLY A 55 -5.49 3.28 8.95
C GLY A 55 -4.23 2.47 8.62
N LYS A 56 -4.04 1.26 9.18
CA LYS A 56 -2.88 0.39 8.91
C LYS A 56 -2.65 0.14 7.41
N THR A 57 -3.62 -0.50 6.76
CA THR A 57 -3.55 -0.84 5.32
C THR A 57 -3.53 0.41 4.44
N SER A 58 -4.23 1.48 4.85
CA SER A 58 -4.19 2.77 4.14
C SER A 58 -2.79 3.38 4.15
N THR A 59 -2.13 3.39 5.31
CA THR A 59 -0.76 3.89 5.47
C THR A 59 0.24 3.05 4.67
N ALA A 60 0.07 1.73 4.67
CA ALA A 60 0.89 0.83 3.85
C ALA A 60 0.77 1.15 2.35
N ARG A 61 -0.45 1.39 1.84
CA ARG A 61 -0.66 1.82 0.45
C ARG A 61 -0.03 3.18 0.14
N ILE A 62 -0.17 4.17 1.02
CA ILE A 62 0.46 5.48 0.85
C ILE A 62 1.98 5.34 0.77
N PHE A 63 2.57 4.52 1.64
CA PHE A 63 3.99 4.26 1.63
C PHE A 63 4.45 3.56 0.34
N ALA A 64 3.71 2.57 -0.14
CA ALA A 64 3.98 1.92 -1.42
C ALA A 64 3.91 2.90 -2.59
N LYS A 65 2.89 3.78 -2.61
CA LYS A 65 2.78 4.86 -3.62
C LYS A 65 3.96 5.81 -3.54
N ALA A 66 4.36 6.25 -2.35
CA ALA A 66 5.48 7.16 -2.17
C ALA A 66 6.82 6.55 -2.63
N LEU A 67 6.99 5.24 -2.49
CA LEU A 67 8.19 4.51 -2.92
C LEU A 67 8.26 4.28 -4.44
N ASN A 68 7.12 4.00 -5.08
CA ASN A 68 7.06 3.58 -6.48
C ASN A 68 6.58 4.67 -7.44
N CYS A 69 6.04 5.78 -6.95
CA CYS A 69 5.60 6.88 -7.80
C CYS A 69 6.79 7.54 -8.52
N PRO A 70 6.80 7.58 -9.87
CA PRO A 70 7.89 8.20 -10.64
C PRO A 70 7.96 9.72 -10.48
N ASN A 71 6.84 10.34 -10.06
CA ASN A 71 6.70 11.78 -9.88
C ASN A 71 6.65 12.17 -8.39
N ALA A 72 7.12 11.30 -7.49
CA ALA A 72 7.13 11.59 -6.06
C ALA A 72 8.03 12.80 -5.76
N THR A 73 7.52 13.73 -4.97
CA THR A 73 8.28 14.90 -4.50
C THR A 73 8.22 14.92 -2.98
N ASP A 74 9.37 15.07 -2.32
CA ASP A 74 9.46 15.09 -0.86
C ASP A 74 8.71 13.92 -0.17
N ALA A 75 8.96 12.69 -0.64
CA ALA A 75 8.27 11.48 -0.18
C ALA A 75 6.73 11.51 -0.26
N THR A 76 6.17 12.40 -1.07
CA THR A 76 4.73 12.55 -1.30
C THR A 76 4.38 12.00 -2.68
N PRO A 77 3.44 11.02 -2.77
CA PRO A 77 3.01 10.48 -4.06
C PRO A 77 2.16 11.49 -4.83
N CYS A 78 2.26 11.51 -6.17
CA CYS A 78 1.52 12.48 -6.98
C CYS A 78 0.02 12.16 -7.12
N ASN A 79 -0.41 10.94 -6.77
CA ASN A 79 -1.80 10.47 -6.80
C ASN A 79 -2.52 10.43 -8.16
N HIS A 80 -1.88 10.83 -9.26
CA HIS A 80 -2.49 10.90 -10.60
C HIS A 80 -1.71 10.15 -11.70
N CYS A 81 -0.59 9.50 -11.37
CA CYS A 81 0.12 8.65 -12.33
C CYS A 81 -0.42 7.23 -12.29
N GLU A 82 -0.20 6.47 -13.36
CA GLU A 82 -0.71 5.10 -13.50
C GLU A 82 -0.32 4.20 -12.31
N VAL A 83 0.90 4.31 -11.78
CA VAL A 83 1.36 3.56 -10.60
C VAL A 83 0.55 3.94 -9.36
N CYS A 84 0.38 5.23 -9.09
CA CYS A 84 -0.40 5.71 -7.94
C CYS A 84 -1.87 5.26 -7.99
N GLU A 85 -2.49 5.36 -9.17
CA GLU A 85 -3.88 4.97 -9.39
C GLU A 85 -4.05 3.46 -9.25
N SER A 86 -3.17 2.66 -9.86
CA SER A 86 -3.17 1.20 -9.77
C SER A 86 -3.00 0.72 -8.33
N ILE A 87 -2.08 1.31 -7.56
CA ILE A 87 -1.90 0.98 -6.13
C ILE A 87 -3.12 1.38 -5.31
N ALA A 88 -3.74 2.53 -5.60
CA ALA A 88 -4.91 3.00 -4.86
C ALA A 88 -6.09 2.02 -4.98
N VAL A 89 -6.29 1.44 -6.16
CA VAL A 89 -7.35 0.44 -6.41
C VAL A 89 -6.92 -1.00 -6.14
N GLY A 90 -5.64 -1.26 -5.89
CA GLY A 90 -5.10 -2.59 -5.56
C GLY A 90 -4.85 -3.49 -6.77
N SER A 91 -4.55 -2.91 -7.93
CA SER A 91 -4.34 -3.63 -9.20
C SER A 91 -2.93 -3.47 -9.78
N ASP A 92 -1.99 -2.92 -9.01
CA ASP A 92 -0.62 -2.73 -9.48
C ASP A 92 0.14 -4.07 -9.53
N VAL A 93 0.96 -4.25 -10.56
CA VAL A 93 1.72 -5.48 -10.79
C VAL A 93 2.93 -5.66 -9.87
N ASP A 94 3.45 -4.56 -9.33
CA ASP A 94 4.61 -4.54 -8.43
C ASP A 94 4.20 -4.37 -6.96
N VAL A 95 2.93 -4.07 -6.68
CA VAL A 95 2.39 -3.94 -5.32
C VAL A 95 1.25 -4.93 -5.12
N HIS A 96 1.57 -6.05 -4.48
CA HIS A 96 0.60 -7.12 -4.21
C HIS A 96 0.01 -6.97 -2.82
N GLU A 97 -1.32 -6.85 -2.74
CA GLU A 97 -2.06 -6.89 -1.48
C GLU A 97 -2.65 -8.28 -1.26
N ILE A 98 -2.31 -8.90 -0.13
CA ILE A 98 -2.69 -10.24 0.25
C ILE A 98 -3.46 -10.14 1.56
N ASP A 99 -4.67 -10.66 1.58
CA ASP A 99 -5.44 -10.84 2.81
C ASP A 99 -5.00 -12.15 3.48
N GLY A 100 -4.30 -12.06 4.61
CA GLY A 100 -3.82 -13.20 5.38
C GLY A 100 -4.94 -14.06 5.96
N ALA A 101 -6.14 -13.51 6.18
CA ALA A 101 -7.28 -14.30 6.63
C ALA A 101 -7.81 -15.23 5.52
N SER A 102 -7.74 -14.79 4.26
CA SER A 102 -8.20 -15.53 3.08
C SER A 102 -7.11 -16.42 2.47
N ASN A 103 -5.83 -16.13 2.75
CA ASN A 103 -4.66 -16.82 2.19
C ASN A 103 -3.82 -17.49 3.28
N ASN A 104 -4.47 -18.09 4.29
CA ASN A 104 -3.82 -18.60 5.51
C ASN A 104 -3.07 -19.93 5.37
N GLY A 105 -3.25 -20.67 4.27
CA GLY A 105 -2.59 -21.96 4.07
C GLY A 105 -1.07 -21.87 3.84
N VAL A 106 -0.33 -22.85 4.34
CA VAL A 106 1.13 -22.99 4.18
C VAL A 106 1.56 -22.90 2.71
N ASP A 107 0.76 -23.45 1.79
CA ASP A 107 1.07 -23.42 0.36
C ASP A 107 1.00 -21.99 -0.22
N ASN A 108 0.09 -21.14 0.25
CA ASN A 108 0.04 -19.73 -0.18
C ASN A 108 1.31 -18.98 0.25
N VAL A 109 1.84 -19.27 1.45
CA VAL A 109 3.10 -18.68 1.92
C VAL A 109 4.29 -19.19 1.12
N ARG A 110 4.28 -20.47 0.71
CA ARG A 110 5.30 -21.04 -0.18
C ARG A 110 5.29 -20.37 -1.55
N ASP A 111 4.11 -20.20 -2.14
CA ASP A 111 3.94 -19.54 -3.42
C ASP A 111 4.33 -18.06 -3.35
N LEU A 112 3.95 -17.36 -2.27
CA LEU A 112 4.41 -16.00 -2.00
C LEU A 112 5.94 -15.93 -1.99
N ARG A 113 6.59 -16.81 -1.22
CA ARG A 113 8.05 -16.85 -1.10
C ARG A 113 8.74 -17.15 -2.43
N ALA A 114 8.15 -18.00 -3.27
CA ALA A 114 8.65 -18.29 -4.61
C ALA A 114 8.53 -17.07 -5.54
N ASN A 115 7.43 -16.31 -5.46
CA ASN A 115 7.21 -15.14 -6.31
C ASN A 115 8.03 -13.91 -5.90
N VAL A 116 8.46 -13.81 -4.64
CA VAL A 116 9.28 -12.71 -4.13
C VAL A 116 10.65 -12.64 -4.82
N THR A 117 11.17 -13.74 -5.39
CA THR A 117 12.47 -13.75 -6.08
C THR A 117 12.44 -13.04 -7.44
N VAL A 118 11.25 -12.80 -7.99
CA VAL A 118 11.09 -12.10 -9.27
C VAL A 118 11.20 -10.59 -9.03
N THR A 119 12.11 -9.93 -9.74
CA THR A 119 12.31 -8.47 -9.69
C THR A 119 11.05 -7.70 -10.09
N SER A 120 10.96 -6.43 -9.69
CA SER A 120 9.88 -5.54 -10.14
C SER A 120 9.87 -5.37 -11.67
N MET A 121 8.69 -5.23 -12.24
CA MET A 121 8.45 -5.12 -13.67
C MET A 121 8.57 -3.69 -14.17
N ARG A 122 7.98 -2.71 -13.45
CA ARG A 122 7.94 -1.30 -13.89
C ARG A 122 8.36 -0.30 -12.80
N SER A 123 8.30 -0.68 -11.54
CA SER A 123 8.55 0.19 -10.39
C SER A 123 9.91 -0.07 -9.75
N LYS A 124 10.36 0.85 -8.90
CA LYS A 124 11.64 0.70 -8.17
C LYS A 124 11.63 -0.47 -7.18
N TYR A 125 10.50 -0.70 -6.51
CA TYR A 125 10.35 -1.75 -5.51
C TYR A 125 9.20 -2.68 -5.89
N LYS A 126 9.41 -3.98 -5.63
CA LYS A 126 8.32 -4.96 -5.53
C LYS A 126 7.89 -5.03 -4.07
N ILE A 127 6.63 -4.73 -3.80
CA ILE A 127 6.09 -4.54 -2.45
C ILE A 127 4.96 -5.54 -2.21
N TYR A 128 5.01 -6.21 -1.06
CA TYR A 128 3.94 -7.10 -0.60
C TYR A 128 3.30 -6.49 0.64
N ILE A 129 2.00 -6.22 0.57
CA ILE A 129 1.18 -5.76 1.68
C ILE A 129 0.38 -6.96 2.16
N ILE A 130 0.70 -7.49 3.33
CA ILE A 130 -0.02 -8.62 3.92
C ILE A 130 -0.93 -8.08 5.03
N ASP A 131 -2.23 -7.98 4.75
CA ASP A 131 -3.22 -7.59 5.75
C ASP A 131 -3.56 -8.77 6.66
N GLU A 132 -3.89 -8.48 7.92
CA GLU A 132 -4.18 -9.48 8.96
C GLU A 132 -3.16 -10.65 9.01
N VAL A 133 -1.86 -10.33 8.88
CA VAL A 133 -0.75 -11.31 8.81
C VAL A 133 -0.72 -12.34 9.94
N HIS A 134 -1.30 -11.99 11.10
CA HIS A 134 -1.41 -12.89 12.25
C HIS A 134 -2.32 -14.11 12.00
N MET A 135 -3.08 -14.11 10.90
CA MET A 135 -3.94 -15.21 10.47
C MET A 135 -3.21 -16.24 9.60
N LEU A 136 -1.98 -15.99 9.14
CA LEU A 136 -1.19 -16.96 8.38
C LEU A 136 -0.79 -18.15 9.25
N SER A 137 -0.93 -19.37 8.72
CA SER A 137 -0.64 -20.65 9.40
C SER A 137 0.44 -21.46 8.70
#